data_AF-A0AAE9ZG33-F1
#
_entry.id   AF-A0AAE9ZG33-F1
#
_cell.length_a   1.000
_cell.length_b   1.000
_cell.length_c   1.000
_cell.angle_alpha   90.00
_cell.angle_beta   90.00
_cell.angle_gamma   90.00
#
_symmetry.space_group_name_H-M   'P 1'
#
loop_
_entity.id
_entity.type
_entity.pdbx_description
1 polymer ?
#
loop_
_entity_poly.entity_id
_entity_poly.type
_entity_poly.pdbx_seq_one_letter_code
_entity_poly.pdbx_strand_id
1 'polypeptide(L)'
;MISLASIALAAADEAGSGHESVGLLQDTSFYVLIAFLIVIGVFARAGVHKMIIGGLDKRASKIADEINEARKMREEAQELLAGYQRRQREAEEEAAAIIEAAKKDAKRLAEEARDKIAEQTERRTKAAEDKITRAEAQAISEVRGQTADLAIEAARAIIRERMDGGAQSAFIDREIAGLRDKLN
;
A
#
# COMPACT_ATOMS: atom_id res chain seq x y z
N MET A 1 -24.65 -20.59 58.13
CA MET A 1 -23.69 -20.63 59.25
C MET A 1 -24.47 -20.68 60.56
N ILE A 2 -25.09 -21.83 60.81
CA ILE A 2 -25.84 -22.09 62.04
C ILE A 2 -24.85 -22.77 62.98
N SER A 3 -24.41 -21.99 63.95
CA SER A 3 -23.96 -22.35 65.29
C SER A 3 -23.44 -23.78 65.52
N LEU A 4 -22.14 -23.99 65.33
CA LEU A 4 -21.41 -25.06 66.05
C LEU A 4 -21.20 -24.71 67.53
N ALA A 5 -21.33 -23.43 67.91
CA ALA A 5 -21.15 -22.97 69.30
C ALA A 5 -22.36 -23.29 70.21
N SER A 6 -23.58 -23.33 69.67
CA SER A 6 -24.79 -23.62 70.47
C SER A 6 -24.98 -25.11 70.77
N ILE A 7 -24.46 -26.00 69.93
CA ILE A 7 -24.51 -27.44 70.18
C ILE A 7 -23.49 -27.84 71.26
N ALA A 8 -22.36 -27.11 71.37
CA ALA A 8 -21.39 -27.32 72.44
C ALA A 8 -21.89 -26.82 73.80
N LEU A 9 -22.66 -25.73 73.84
CA LEU A 9 -23.16 -25.13 75.09
C LEU A 9 -24.29 -25.94 75.74
N ALA A 10 -25.11 -26.66 74.96
CA ALA A 10 -26.16 -27.54 75.48
C ALA A 10 -25.64 -28.88 76.01
N ALA A 11 -24.40 -29.27 75.68
CA ALA A 11 -23.78 -30.50 76.18
C ALA A 11 -22.92 -30.28 77.44
N ALA A 12 -22.63 -29.02 77.81
CA ALA A 12 -21.78 -28.68 78.94
C ALA A 12 -22.55 -28.53 80.27
N ASP A 13 -23.88 -28.40 80.23
CA ASP A 13 -24.72 -28.11 81.41
C ASP A 13 -25.11 -29.36 82.22
N GLU A 14 -24.75 -30.57 81.75
CA GLU A 14 -24.94 -31.83 82.48
C GLU A 14 -23.61 -32.48 82.95
N ALA A 15 -22.53 -31.71 83.04
CA ALA A 15 -21.29 -32.15 83.71
C ALA A 15 -21.28 -31.68 85.19
N GLY A 16 -22.33 -32.06 85.92
CA GLY A 16 -22.47 -31.80 87.34
C GLY A 16 -21.68 -32.80 88.19
N SER A 17 -20.61 -32.30 88.81
CA SER A 17 -20.10 -32.65 90.16
C SER A 17 -20.22 -34.10 90.65
N GLY A 18 -19.07 -34.76 90.85
CA GLY A 18 -18.97 -35.93 91.73
C GLY A 18 -17.83 -36.86 91.38
N HIS A 19 -16.61 -36.56 91.83
CA HIS A 19 -15.54 -37.55 91.91
C HIS A 19 -15.89 -38.57 93.01
N GLU A 20 -16.72 -39.56 92.69
CA GLU A 20 -16.73 -40.83 93.41
C GLU A 20 -16.31 -41.92 92.43
N SER A 21 -15.34 -42.73 92.85
CA SER A 21 -14.80 -43.88 92.13
C SER A 21 -15.86 -44.98 92.01
N VAL A 22 -16.84 -44.76 91.13
CA VAL A 22 -17.80 -45.77 90.69
C VAL A 22 -17.26 -46.36 89.40
N GLY A 23 -17.21 -47.69 89.31
CA GLY A 23 -16.52 -48.41 88.25
C GLY A 23 -16.80 -47.84 86.87
N LEU A 24 -15.73 -47.73 86.06
CA LEU A 24 -15.66 -47.15 84.71
C LEU A 24 -16.79 -47.60 83.74
N LEU A 25 -17.55 -48.64 84.09
CA LEU A 25 -18.63 -49.24 83.33
C LEU A 25 -20.03 -48.66 83.62
N GLN A 26 -20.20 -47.77 84.62
CA GLN A 26 -21.52 -47.27 85.06
C GLN A 26 -21.72 -45.74 84.90
N ASP A 27 -20.72 -45.03 84.37
CA ASP A 27 -20.80 -43.58 84.09
C ASP A 27 -21.39 -43.34 82.69
N THR A 28 -22.49 -42.57 82.61
CA THR A 28 -23.13 -42.16 81.35
C THR A 28 -22.13 -41.46 80.42
N SER A 29 -21.17 -40.72 80.99
CA SER A 29 -20.12 -40.03 80.25
C SER A 29 -19.22 -40.99 79.47
N PHE A 30 -18.99 -42.20 79.99
CA PHE A 30 -18.19 -43.23 79.31
C PHE A 30 -18.90 -43.79 78.07
N TYR A 31 -20.20 -44.03 78.14
CA TYR A 31 -20.98 -44.47 76.97
C TYR A 31 -21.12 -43.34 75.93
N VAL A 32 -21.24 -42.08 76.34
CA VAL A 32 -21.22 -40.92 75.43
C VAL A 32 -19.86 -40.80 74.73
N LEU A 33 -18.75 -40.99 75.45
CA LEU A 33 -17.40 -41.01 74.87
C LEU A 33 -17.24 -42.14 73.85
N ILE A 34 -17.73 -43.35 74.15
CA ILE A 34 -17.70 -44.49 73.23
C ILE A 34 -18.55 -44.19 71.99
N ALA A 35 -19.77 -43.67 72.14
CA ALA A 35 -20.63 -43.29 71.02
C ALA A 35 -19.98 -42.21 70.15
N PHE A 36 -19.34 -41.21 70.75
CA PHE A 36 -18.59 -40.16 70.04
C PHE A 36 -17.40 -40.72 69.27
N LEU A 37 -16.62 -41.64 69.86
CA LEU A 37 -15.52 -42.31 69.18
C LEU A 37 -15.99 -43.21 68.04
N ILE A 38 -17.12 -43.90 68.20
CA ILE A 38 -17.74 -44.69 67.12
C ILE A 38 -18.16 -43.77 65.98
N VAL A 39 -18.80 -42.63 66.27
CA VAL A 39 -19.20 -41.65 65.25
C VAL A 39 -17.98 -41.07 64.53
N ILE A 40 -16.93 -40.66 65.25
CA ILE A 40 -15.67 -40.21 64.65
C ILE A 40 -15.03 -41.31 63.81
N GLY A 41 -15.03 -42.56 64.28
CA GLY A 41 -14.53 -43.72 63.54
C GLY A 41 -15.29 -43.94 62.24
N VAL A 42 -16.62 -43.79 62.26
CA VAL A 42 -17.47 -43.85 61.06
C VAL A 42 -17.20 -42.67 60.14
N PHE A 43 -17.04 -41.44 60.64
CA PHE A 43 -16.68 -40.27 59.80
C PHE A 43 -15.28 -40.38 59.19
N ALA A 44 -14.33 -40.96 59.93
CA ALA A 44 -12.98 -41.25 59.46
C ALA A 44 -13.03 -42.33 58.36
N ARG A 45 -13.79 -43.41 58.57
CA ARG A 45 -13.94 -44.48 57.57
C ARG A 45 -14.78 -44.09 56.35
N ALA A 46 -15.80 -43.24 56.53
CA ALA A 46 -16.59 -42.63 55.46
C ALA A 46 -15.80 -41.57 54.67
N GLY A 47 -14.61 -41.19 55.12
CA GLY A 47 -13.67 -40.36 54.34
C GLY A 47 -14.10 -38.90 54.19
N VAL A 48 -14.98 -38.39 55.07
CA VAL A 48 -15.49 -37.00 54.98
C VAL A 48 -14.36 -35.97 55.03
N HIS A 49 -13.30 -36.23 55.82
CA HIS A 49 -12.09 -35.41 55.85
C HIS A 49 -11.39 -35.32 54.49
N LYS A 50 -11.30 -36.43 53.75
CA LYS A 50 -10.69 -36.47 52.40
C LYS A 50 -11.54 -35.71 51.38
N MET A 51 -12.88 -35.77 51.49
CA MET A 51 -13.78 -35.07 50.58
C MET A 51 -13.68 -33.55 50.74
N ILE A 52 -13.53 -33.05 51.98
CA ILE A 52 -13.36 -31.61 52.25
C ILE A 52 -12.00 -31.12 51.73
N ILE A 53 -10.91 -31.84 52.03
CA ILE A 53 -9.56 -31.49 51.56
C ILE A 53 -9.49 -31.57 50.03
N GLY A 54 -10.00 -32.64 49.43
CA GLY A 54 -10.04 -32.78 47.97
C GLY A 54 -10.88 -31.70 47.27
N GLY A 55 -11.94 -31.20 47.92
CA GLY A 55 -12.72 -30.07 47.42
C GLY A 55 -11.96 -28.75 47.42
N LEU A 56 -11.14 -28.51 48.45
CA LEU A 56 -10.24 -27.36 48.53
C LEU A 56 -9.11 -27.46 47.51
N ASP A 57 -8.46 -28.63 47.39
CA ASP A 57 -7.40 -28.87 46.39
C ASP A 57 -7.93 -28.69 44.97
N LYS A 58 -9.13 -29.18 44.67
CA LYS A 58 -9.77 -28.99 43.37
C LYS A 58 -10.03 -27.51 43.06
N ARG A 59 -10.42 -26.72 44.05
CA ARG A 59 -10.58 -25.27 43.90
C ARG A 59 -9.22 -24.59 43.70
N ALA A 60 -8.21 -24.97 44.47
CA ALA A 60 -6.86 -24.43 44.35
C ALA A 60 -6.28 -24.71 42.96
N SER A 61 -6.40 -25.95 42.46
CA SER A 61 -6.00 -26.34 41.11
C SER A 61 -6.75 -25.52 40.06
N LYS A 62 -8.08 -25.41 40.17
CA LYS A 62 -8.87 -24.63 39.20
C LYS A 62 -8.45 -23.16 39.15
N ILE A 63 -8.20 -22.54 40.30
CA ILE A 63 -7.73 -21.15 40.37
C ILE A 63 -6.32 -21.03 39.76
N ALA A 64 -5.43 -21.99 40.04
CA ALA A 64 -4.10 -22.01 39.44
C ALA A 64 -4.17 -22.13 37.90
N ASP A 65 -5.04 -23.02 37.40
CA ASP A 65 -5.27 -23.21 35.96
C ASP A 65 -5.85 -21.93 35.31
N GLU A 66 -6.85 -21.30 35.93
CA GLU A 66 -7.42 -20.04 35.45
C GLU A 66 -6.39 -18.89 35.42
N ILE A 67 -5.53 -18.81 36.44
CA ILE A 67 -4.45 -17.80 36.48
C ILE A 67 -3.40 -18.09 35.40
N ASN A 68 -3.04 -19.34 35.19
CA ASN A 68 -2.09 -19.73 34.14
C ASN A 68 -2.64 -19.42 32.75
N GLU A 69 -3.91 -19.73 32.50
CA GLU A 69 -4.57 -19.40 31.24
C GLU A 69 -4.67 -17.88 31.05
N ALA A 70 -5.00 -17.12 32.09
CA ALA A 70 -5.02 -15.66 32.03
C ALA A 70 -3.63 -15.06 31.74
N ARG A 71 -2.56 -15.63 32.31
CA ARG A 71 -1.18 -15.23 31.99
C ARG A 71 -0.85 -15.53 30.54
N LYS A 72 -1.16 -16.74 30.07
CA LYS A 72 -0.93 -17.15 28.67
C LYS A 72 -1.67 -16.25 27.69
N MET A 73 -2.95 -15.99 27.91
CA MET A 73 -3.74 -15.06 27.08
C MET A 73 -3.15 -13.64 27.08
N ARG A 74 -2.62 -13.18 28.21
CA ARG A 74 -1.94 -11.88 28.30
C ARG A 74 -0.64 -11.85 27.51
N GLU A 75 0.16 -12.91 27.59
CA GLU A 75 1.41 -13.04 26.82
C GLU A 75 1.11 -13.06 25.32
N GLU A 76 0.14 -13.87 24.89
CA GLU A 76 -0.29 -13.92 23.48
C GLU A 76 -0.82 -12.56 22.99
N ALA A 77 -1.60 -11.85 23.81
CA ALA A 77 -2.09 -10.51 23.48
C ALA A 77 -0.94 -9.49 23.36
N GLN A 78 0.07 -9.58 24.22
CA GLN A 78 1.26 -8.73 24.17
C GLN A 78 2.12 -9.03 22.93
N GLU A 79 2.31 -10.30 22.60
CA GLU A 79 3.01 -10.72 21.39
C GLU A 79 2.27 -10.24 20.13
N LEU A 80 0.96 -10.41 20.10
CA LEU A 80 0.11 -9.96 18.99
C LEU A 80 0.17 -8.44 18.84
N LEU A 81 0.09 -7.68 19.93
CA LEU A 81 0.23 -6.22 19.91
C LEU A 81 1.60 -5.80 19.39
N ALA A 82 2.67 -6.43 19.85
CA ALA A 82 4.01 -6.17 19.35
C ALA A 82 4.14 -6.51 17.86
N GLY A 83 3.49 -7.58 17.42
CA GLY A 83 3.38 -7.97 16.01
C GLY A 83 2.66 -6.90 15.17
N TYR A 84 1.50 -6.42 15.62
CA TYR A 84 0.78 -5.34 14.95
C TYR A 84 1.58 -4.04 14.87
N GLN A 85 2.24 -3.64 15.96
CA GLN A 85 3.08 -2.45 15.97
C GLN A 85 4.28 -2.56 15.02
N ARG A 86 4.89 -3.75 14.92
CA ARG A 86 5.95 -4.01 13.92
C ARG A 86 5.41 -3.88 12.50
N ARG A 87 4.31 -4.59 12.20
CA ARG A 87 3.65 -4.54 10.88
C ARG A 87 3.21 -3.13 10.50
N GLN A 88 2.72 -2.36 11.47
CA GLN A 88 2.34 -0.97 11.23
C GLN A 88 3.54 -0.12 10.83
N ARG A 89 4.67 -0.23 11.57
CA ARG A 89 5.89 0.50 11.21
C ARG A 89 6.45 0.06 9.86
N GLU A 90 6.48 -1.23 9.59
CA GLU A 90 6.90 -1.78 8.30
C GLU A 90 6.01 -1.25 7.16
N ALA A 91 4.69 -1.21 7.35
CA ALA A 91 3.77 -0.66 6.36
C ALA A 91 3.92 0.85 6.16
N GLU A 92 4.20 1.61 7.22
CA GLU A 92 4.49 3.05 7.14
C GLU A 92 5.81 3.31 6.39
N GLU A 93 6.85 2.53 6.66
CA GLU A 93 8.14 2.58 5.96
C GLU A 93 7.99 2.20 4.48
N GLU A 94 7.25 1.13 4.17
CA GLU A 94 6.99 0.69 2.81
C GLU A 94 6.17 1.74 2.04
N ALA A 95 5.14 2.32 2.66
CA ALA A 95 4.36 3.40 2.06
C ALA A 95 5.22 4.63 1.77
N ALA A 96 6.10 5.02 2.71
CA ALA A 96 7.03 6.12 2.50
C ALA A 96 8.01 5.82 1.35
N ALA A 97 8.53 4.59 1.27
CA ALA A 97 9.41 4.16 0.19
C ALA A 97 8.70 4.19 -1.17
N ILE A 98 7.44 3.74 -1.25
CA ILE A 98 6.61 3.79 -2.46
C ILE A 98 6.42 5.25 -2.91
N ILE A 99 6.12 6.16 -1.98
CA ILE A 99 5.91 7.57 -2.29
C ILE A 99 7.21 8.21 -2.80
N GLU A 100 8.35 7.93 -2.17
CA GLU A 100 9.64 8.47 -2.63
C GLU A 100 10.05 7.90 -4.00
N ALA A 101 9.83 6.60 -4.23
CA ALA A 101 10.05 5.99 -5.54
C ALA A 101 9.17 6.64 -6.61
N ALA A 102 7.86 6.81 -6.33
CA ALA A 102 6.92 7.45 -7.24
C ALA A 102 7.30 8.91 -7.55
N LYS A 103 7.76 9.68 -6.56
CA LYS A 103 8.26 11.05 -6.78
C LYS A 103 9.51 11.06 -7.65
N LYS A 104 10.45 10.12 -7.43
CA LYS A 104 11.66 10.01 -8.23
C LYS A 104 11.34 9.66 -9.67
N ASP A 105 10.44 8.70 -9.89
CA ASP A 105 9.99 8.33 -11.22
C ASP A 105 9.22 9.44 -11.91
N ALA A 106 8.36 10.17 -11.20
CA ALA A 106 7.66 11.33 -11.74
C ALA A 106 8.63 12.43 -12.18
N LYS A 107 9.68 12.71 -11.38
CA LYS A 107 10.73 13.67 -11.76
C LYS A 107 11.49 13.21 -13.00
N ARG A 108 11.94 11.96 -13.04
CA ARG A 108 12.65 11.38 -14.19
C ARG A 108 11.78 11.44 -15.45
N LEU A 109 10.51 11.04 -15.35
CA LEU A 109 9.58 11.07 -16.48
C LEU A 109 9.32 12.51 -16.94
N ALA A 110 9.22 13.47 -16.03
CA ALA A 110 9.06 14.88 -16.38
C ALA A 110 10.29 15.45 -17.10
N GLU A 111 11.50 15.07 -16.68
CA GLU A 111 12.76 15.42 -17.36
C GLU A 111 12.82 14.79 -18.75
N GLU A 112 12.60 13.48 -18.87
CA GLU A 112 12.56 12.78 -20.16
C GLU A 112 11.49 13.35 -21.11
N ALA A 113 10.33 13.73 -20.59
CA ALA A 113 9.27 14.35 -21.37
C ALA A 113 9.68 15.75 -21.87
N ARG A 114 10.34 16.55 -21.03
CA ARG A 114 10.88 17.87 -21.43
C ARG A 114 11.91 17.72 -22.53
N ASP A 115 12.84 16.78 -22.40
CA ASP A 115 13.87 16.54 -23.40
C ASP A 115 13.26 16.09 -24.73
N LYS A 116 12.29 15.18 -24.69
CA LYS A 116 11.56 14.74 -25.89
C LYS A 116 10.78 15.88 -26.55
N ILE A 117 10.14 16.74 -25.76
CA ILE A 117 9.41 17.91 -26.29
C ILE A 117 10.38 18.90 -26.92
N ALA A 118 11.53 19.16 -26.29
CA ALA A 118 12.56 20.03 -26.83
C ALA A 118 13.09 19.49 -28.17
N GLU A 119 13.43 18.20 -28.22
CA GLU A 119 13.90 17.54 -29.44
C GLU A 119 12.84 17.57 -30.55
N GLN A 120 11.58 17.27 -30.22
CA GLN A 120 10.49 17.33 -31.20
C GLN A 120 10.25 18.76 -31.71
N THR A 121 10.38 19.76 -30.84
CA THR A 121 10.23 21.16 -31.20
C THR A 121 11.35 21.58 -32.14
N GLU A 122 12.61 21.26 -31.81
CA GLU A 122 13.75 21.55 -32.68
C GLU A 122 13.61 20.90 -34.06
N ARG A 123 13.23 19.63 -34.11
CA ARG A 123 12.97 18.90 -35.38
C ARG A 123 11.85 19.56 -36.18
N ARG A 124 10.77 20.00 -35.53
CA ARG A 124 9.66 20.71 -36.19
C ARG A 124 10.08 22.09 -36.71
N THR A 125 10.87 22.83 -35.94
CA THR A 125 11.42 24.12 -36.36
C THR A 125 12.29 23.96 -37.59
N LYS A 126 13.26 23.03 -37.58
CA LYS A 126 14.09 22.74 -38.76
C LYS A 126 13.26 22.34 -39.97
N ALA A 127 12.26 21.48 -39.79
CA ALA A 127 11.37 21.09 -40.88
C ALA A 127 10.51 22.25 -41.42
N ALA A 128 10.16 23.23 -40.58
CA ALA A 128 9.46 24.44 -41.00
C ALA A 128 10.39 25.40 -41.74
N GLU A 129 11.61 25.60 -41.24
CA GLU A 129 12.66 26.39 -41.90
C GLU A 129 12.98 25.82 -43.28
N ASP A 130 13.20 24.51 -43.39
CA ASP A 130 13.45 23.83 -44.67
C ASP A 130 12.29 24.01 -45.66
N LYS A 131 11.04 23.99 -45.18
CA LYS A 131 9.86 24.24 -46.01
C LYS A 131 9.81 25.69 -46.49
N ILE A 132 10.13 26.65 -45.61
CA ILE A 132 10.20 28.07 -45.97
C ILE A 132 11.26 28.29 -47.04
N THR A 133 12.48 27.78 -46.85
CA THR A 133 13.55 27.93 -47.85
C THR A 133 13.18 27.31 -49.20
N ARG A 134 12.51 26.14 -49.21
CA ARG A 134 12.00 25.55 -50.45
C ARG A 134 10.90 26.41 -51.10
N ALA A 135 9.98 26.95 -50.31
CA ALA A 135 8.91 27.82 -50.80
C ALA A 135 9.47 29.14 -51.37
N GLU A 136 10.47 29.73 -50.72
CA GLU A 136 11.17 30.92 -51.21
C GLU A 136 11.88 30.66 -52.55
N ALA A 137 12.63 29.56 -52.64
CA ALA A 137 13.30 29.16 -53.88
C ALA A 137 12.29 28.93 -55.02
N GLN A 138 11.17 28.28 -54.72
CA GLN A 138 10.09 28.06 -55.67
C GLN A 138 9.44 29.39 -56.11
N ALA A 139 9.12 30.29 -55.19
CA ALA A 139 8.54 31.59 -55.49
C ALA A 139 9.47 32.45 -56.36
N ILE A 140 10.78 32.45 -56.07
CA ILE A 140 11.79 33.14 -56.90
C ILE A 140 11.81 32.54 -58.31
N SER A 141 11.75 31.22 -58.44
CA SER A 141 11.71 30.55 -59.75
C SER A 141 10.44 30.91 -60.53
N GLU A 142 9.29 30.95 -59.86
CA GLU A 142 8.00 31.34 -60.47
C GLU A 142 8.01 32.80 -60.95
N VAL A 143 8.52 33.73 -60.14
CA VAL A 143 8.65 35.15 -60.54
C VAL A 143 9.58 35.31 -61.73
N ARG A 144 10.70 34.59 -61.75
CA ARG A 144 11.64 34.60 -62.88
C ARG A 144 11.00 34.04 -64.16
N GLY A 145 10.22 32.96 -64.04
CA GLY A 145 9.44 32.40 -65.14
C GLY A 145 8.44 33.40 -65.71
N GLN A 146 7.59 34.00 -64.86
CA GLN A 146 6.62 35.01 -65.27
C GLN A 146 7.28 36.23 -65.92
N THR A 147 8.43 36.66 -65.39
CA THR A 147 9.18 37.79 -65.96
C THR A 147 9.75 37.44 -67.34
N ALA A 148 10.25 36.21 -67.51
CA ALA A 148 10.75 35.74 -68.81
C ALA A 148 9.62 35.66 -69.84
N ASP A 149 8.45 35.15 -69.45
CA ASP A 149 7.27 35.09 -70.31
C ASP A 149 6.80 36.49 -70.72
N LEU A 150 6.72 37.44 -69.78
CA LEU A 150 6.38 38.84 -70.05
C LEU A 150 7.41 39.51 -70.97
N ALA A 151 8.71 39.25 -70.78
CA ALA A 151 9.76 39.77 -71.64
C ALA A 151 9.66 39.20 -73.08
N ILE A 152 9.34 37.91 -73.23
CA ILE A 152 9.09 37.29 -74.54
C ILE A 152 7.85 37.90 -75.20
N GLU A 153 6.78 38.14 -74.45
CA GLU A 153 5.56 38.77 -74.98
C GLU A 153 5.82 40.22 -75.43
N ALA A 154 6.52 41.02 -74.63
CA ALA A 154 6.92 42.37 -74.99
C ALA A 154 7.84 42.38 -76.22
N ALA A 155 8.81 41.47 -76.30
CA ALA A 155 9.67 41.32 -77.47
C ALA A 155 8.85 40.95 -78.72
N ARG A 156 7.87 40.03 -78.61
CA ARG A 156 6.96 39.69 -79.72
C ARG A 156 6.13 40.89 -80.17
N ALA A 157 5.65 41.70 -79.24
CA ALA A 157 4.88 42.91 -79.57
C ALA A 157 5.74 43.93 -80.33
N ILE A 158 6.95 44.22 -79.85
CA ILE A 158 7.90 45.13 -80.51
C ILE A 158 8.29 44.61 -81.89
N ILE A 159 8.59 43.31 -82.02
CA ILE A 159 8.91 42.69 -83.32
C ILE A 159 7.72 42.85 -84.27
N ARG A 160 6.49 42.58 -83.83
CA ARG A 160 5.29 42.72 -84.67
C ARG A 160 5.07 44.17 -85.13
N GLU A 161 5.31 45.16 -84.27
CA GLU A 161 5.19 46.58 -84.60
C GLU A 161 6.30 47.05 -85.56
N ARG A 162 7.53 46.56 -85.40
CA ARG A 162 8.66 46.91 -86.27
C ARG A 162 8.66 46.17 -87.60
N MET A 163 7.97 45.04 -87.74
CA MET A 163 7.94 44.21 -88.95
C MET A 163 6.96 44.69 -90.03
N ASP A 164 6.32 45.85 -89.90
CA ASP A 164 5.43 46.37 -90.94
C ASP A 164 6.21 46.85 -92.20
N GLY A 165 5.88 46.27 -93.35
CA GLY A 165 6.24 46.65 -94.73
C GLY A 165 7.73 46.70 -95.12
N GLY A 166 8.52 47.56 -94.48
CA GLY A 166 9.89 47.91 -94.91
C GLY A 166 11.02 47.19 -94.17
N ALA A 167 10.81 46.79 -92.91
CA ALA A 167 11.85 46.10 -92.14
C ALA A 167 11.94 44.59 -92.46
N GLN A 168 10.85 43.99 -92.96
CA GLN A 168 10.75 42.56 -93.22
C GLN A 168 11.59 42.12 -94.43
N SER A 169 11.57 42.89 -95.52
CA SER A 169 12.44 42.65 -96.69
C SER A 169 13.92 42.80 -96.32
N ALA A 170 14.28 43.85 -95.59
CA ALA A 170 15.65 44.09 -95.13
C ALA A 170 16.18 43.03 -94.12
N PHE A 171 15.29 42.30 -93.43
CA PHE A 171 15.66 41.16 -92.59
C PHE A 171 15.91 39.90 -93.44
N ILE A 172 15.03 39.63 -94.42
CA ILE A 172 15.17 38.50 -95.34
C ILE A 172 16.48 38.62 -96.14
N ASP A 173 16.78 39.80 -96.68
CA ASP A 173 18.01 40.02 -97.45
C ASP A 173 19.28 39.81 -96.59
N ARG A 174 19.21 40.15 -95.29
CA ARG A 174 20.32 40.00 -94.35
C ARG A 174 20.54 38.55 -93.90
N GLU A 175 19.47 37.79 -93.69
CA GLU A 175 19.53 36.35 -93.44
C GLU A 175 20.05 35.59 -94.67
N ILE A 176 19.60 35.95 -95.88
CA ILE A 176 20.12 35.39 -97.14
C ILE A 176 21.62 35.69 -97.30
N ALA A 177 22.07 36.91 -96.96
CA ALA A 177 23.49 37.25 -96.95
C ALA A 177 24.29 36.46 -95.89
N GLY A 178 23.75 36.31 -94.68
CA GLY A 178 24.40 35.57 -93.59
C GLY A 178 24.50 34.06 -93.82
N LEU A 179 23.51 33.44 -94.50
CA LEU A 179 23.63 32.05 -94.94
C LEU A 179 24.72 31.87 -96.00
N ARG A 180 24.87 32.85 -96.90
CA ARG A 180 25.91 32.84 -97.93
C ARG A 180 27.32 32.89 -97.32
N ASP A 181 27.49 33.59 -96.20
CA ASP A 181 28.75 33.72 -95.46
C ASP A 181 29.09 32.46 -94.61
N LYS A 182 28.09 31.68 -94.19
CA LYS A 182 28.30 30.39 -93.48
C LYS A 182 28.47 29.18 -94.40
N LEU A 183 28.19 29.35 -95.70
CA LEU A 183 28.26 28.30 -96.73
C LEU A 183 29.43 28.47 -97.71
N ASN A 184 30.25 29.51 -97.52
CA ASN A 184 31.62 29.61 -98.06
C ASN A 184 32.62 29.21 -96.97
#